data_AF-A0A482T9E9-F1
#
_entry.id   AF-A0A482T9E9-F1
#
_cell.length_a   1.000
_cell.length_b   1.000
_cell.length_c   1.000
_cell.angle_alpha   90.00
_cell.angle_beta   90.00
_cell.angle_gamma   90.00
#
_symmetry.space_group_name_H-M   'P 1'
#
loop_
_entity.id
_entity.type
_entity.pdbx_description
1 polymer ?
#
loop_
_entity_poly.entity_id
_entity_poly.type
_entity_poly.pdbx_seq_one_letter_code
_entity_poly.pdbx_strand_id
1 'polypeptide(L)'
;MGHDHDEAASDSEAGHEHAEHGHDSDHDHSHGEHDYDAHDDHHAHDAEGVEIGVLTVSTSRTLDDDPAGNIIAAACEDAGHEIAERRLVADEMDAIEDAVADLLDDGVDVVLTTGGTGLTPDDVTVDAIEPLFDRPVPGFGELFRWLSYEEVGPMAMASRATAGVVDDRLVFCLPGSENAARTGAEKLVAPAVGHLLGLVRR
;
A
#
# COMPACT_ATOMS: atom_id res chain seq x y z
N MET A 1 12.82 -61.54 -53.21
CA MET A 1 11.65 -61.22 -52.36
C MET A 1 11.83 -59.74 -52.02
N GLY A 2 11.07 -58.80 -52.55
CA GLY A 2 9.81 -58.86 -53.31
C GLY A 2 8.86 -57.82 -52.70
N HIS A 3 8.12 -57.09 -53.54
CA HIS A 3 7.45 -55.81 -53.23
C HIS A 3 8.40 -54.60 -53.28
N ASP A 4 8.35 -53.71 -54.29
CA ASP A 4 7.20 -53.04 -54.95
C ASP A 4 6.45 -52.16 -53.93
N HIS A 5 6.04 -50.92 -54.15
CA HIS A 5 6.13 -49.88 -55.20
C HIS A 5 5.35 -48.70 -54.55
N ASP A 6 5.72 -47.43 -54.77
CA ASP A 6 4.70 -46.42 -55.15
C ASP A 6 5.26 -45.03 -55.47
N GLU A 7 4.52 -44.35 -56.35
CA GLU A 7 4.77 -43.05 -56.98
C GLU A 7 3.41 -42.28 -57.01
N ALA A 8 3.27 -40.98 -57.31
CA ALA A 8 4.20 -39.99 -57.86
C ALA A 8 3.74 -38.56 -57.44
N ALA A 9 4.66 -37.58 -57.35
CA ALA A 9 4.77 -36.48 -58.34
C ALA A 9 4.10 -35.14 -57.93
N SER A 10 4.25 -34.14 -58.83
CA SER A 10 3.88 -32.71 -58.79
C SER A 10 4.77 -31.86 -57.85
N ASP A 11 5.64 -30.95 -58.30
CA ASP A 11 5.64 -29.89 -59.36
C ASP A 11 4.68 -28.71 -59.12
N SER A 12 5.29 -27.53 -58.87
CA SER A 12 4.92 -26.16 -59.30
C SER A 12 5.88 -25.20 -58.59
N GLU A 13 6.88 -24.68 -59.28
CA GLU A 13 6.87 -23.44 -60.07
C GLU A 13 6.99 -22.16 -59.23
N ALA A 14 7.92 -21.30 -59.67
CA ALA A 14 8.31 -20.09 -58.98
C ALA A 14 7.76 -18.84 -59.69
N GLY A 15 7.44 -17.82 -58.89
CA GLY A 15 7.25 -16.45 -59.36
C GLY A 15 5.79 -15.99 -59.39
N HIS A 16 5.50 -14.92 -58.64
CA HIS A 16 4.78 -13.75 -59.16
C HIS A 16 5.06 -12.54 -58.26
N GLU A 17 4.91 -11.34 -58.83
CA GLU A 17 5.48 -10.10 -58.31
C GLU A 17 4.43 -9.13 -57.74
N HIS A 18 4.92 -8.20 -56.91
CA HIS A 18 4.45 -6.82 -56.69
C HIS A 18 3.08 -6.49 -56.02
N ALA A 19 3.22 -5.79 -54.88
CA ALA A 19 2.45 -4.61 -54.44
C ALA A 19 1.01 -4.84 -53.88
N GLU A 20 0.42 -4.02 -52.99
CA GLU A 20 0.71 -2.69 -52.42
C GLU A 20 0.27 -2.59 -50.91
N HIS A 21 0.56 -1.44 -50.27
CA HIS A 21 0.00 -0.92 -48.99
C HIS A 21 0.45 -1.62 -47.68
N GLY A 22 0.69 -0.92 -46.55
CA GLY A 22 0.72 0.54 -46.33
C GLY A 22 0.19 0.95 -44.94
N HIS A 23 1.08 1.10 -43.95
CA HIS A 23 0.86 1.98 -42.80
C HIS A 23 2.18 2.34 -42.10
N ASP A 24 2.49 3.63 -42.06
CA ASP A 24 3.38 4.21 -41.05
C ASP A 24 2.63 4.31 -39.72
N SER A 25 3.24 3.85 -38.63
CA SER A 25 2.92 4.31 -37.26
C SER A 25 4.00 3.87 -36.27
N ASP A 26 5.18 4.49 -36.35
CA ASP A 26 6.11 4.51 -35.22
C ASP A 26 5.49 5.37 -34.10
N HIS A 27 4.68 4.73 -33.24
CA HIS A 27 4.18 5.37 -32.02
C HIS A 27 5.26 5.34 -30.94
N ASP A 28 6.07 6.40 -30.95
CA ASP A 28 6.91 6.81 -29.82
C ASP A 28 6.02 7.08 -28.59
N HIS A 29 5.92 6.08 -27.71
CA HIS A 29 5.23 6.20 -26.43
C HIS A 29 6.14 6.91 -25.42
N SER A 30 6.35 8.20 -25.66
CA SER A 30 6.78 9.16 -24.64
C SER A 30 5.75 9.16 -23.49
N HIS A 31 6.00 8.36 -22.46
CA HIS A 31 5.25 8.41 -21.21
C HIS A 31 5.45 9.79 -20.60
N GLY A 32 4.45 10.66 -20.75
CA GLY A 32 4.47 11.98 -20.13
C GLY A 32 4.44 11.85 -18.61
N GLU A 33 5.34 12.56 -17.95
CA GLU A 33 5.25 12.81 -16.52
C GLU A 33 3.93 13.54 -16.25
N HIS A 34 3.00 12.86 -15.59
CA HIS A 34 1.77 13.47 -15.11
C HIS A 34 2.08 14.26 -13.84
N ASP A 35 2.53 15.51 -14.01
CA ASP A 35 2.54 16.49 -12.92
C ASP A 35 1.11 16.62 -12.38
N TYR A 36 0.92 16.23 -11.12
CA TYR A 36 -0.35 16.36 -10.40
C TYR A 36 -0.55 17.80 -9.88
N ASP A 37 -0.43 18.78 -10.76
CA ASP A 37 -0.38 20.19 -10.39
C ASP A 37 -1.52 20.99 -11.08
N ALA A 38 -2.67 21.09 -10.41
CA ALA A 38 -3.63 22.20 -10.55
C ALA A 38 -4.84 22.11 -9.57
N HIS A 39 -4.76 22.89 -8.49
CA HIS A 39 -5.83 23.71 -7.90
C HIS A 39 -7.25 23.14 -7.63
N ASP A 40 -7.62 23.11 -6.34
CA ASP A 40 -8.81 23.83 -5.86
C ASP A 40 -8.67 24.25 -4.38
N ASP A 41 -9.38 25.29 -3.93
CA ASP A 41 -9.24 25.95 -2.61
C ASP A 41 -9.81 25.13 -1.43
N HIS A 42 -9.28 23.92 -1.21
CA HIS A 42 -9.75 22.98 -0.17
C HIS A 42 -8.79 22.76 1.03
N HIS A 43 -7.54 23.24 0.94
CA HIS A 43 -6.49 23.07 1.97
C HIS A 43 -6.63 23.98 3.20
N ALA A 44 -7.71 24.76 3.32
CA ALA A 44 -7.92 25.72 4.42
C ALA A 44 -8.15 25.07 5.81
N HIS A 45 -8.15 23.73 5.89
CA HIS A 45 -8.40 22.95 7.08
C HIS A 45 -7.41 21.78 7.28
N ASP A 46 -6.30 21.77 6.54
CA ASP A 46 -5.28 20.74 6.73
C ASP A 46 -4.65 20.89 8.13
N ALA A 47 -4.54 19.79 8.86
CA ALA A 47 -3.88 19.78 10.16
C ALA A 47 -2.36 19.85 9.96
N GLU A 48 -1.76 20.99 10.34
CA GLU A 48 -0.31 21.18 10.41
C GLU A 48 0.23 20.54 11.70
N GLY A 49 1.29 19.70 11.59
CA GLY A 49 1.95 19.09 12.76
C GLY A 49 1.10 18.04 13.46
N VAL A 50 0.80 16.94 12.77
CA VAL A 50 -0.03 15.84 13.28
C VAL A 50 0.76 15.02 14.33
N GLU A 51 0.15 14.72 15.48
CA GLU A 51 0.73 13.83 16.50
C GLU A 51 0.50 12.34 16.13
N ILE A 52 1.57 11.59 15.85
CA ILE A 52 1.50 10.23 15.32
C ILE A 52 2.07 9.21 16.32
N GLY A 53 1.28 8.16 16.59
CA GLY A 53 1.70 6.98 17.33
C GLY A 53 2.05 5.84 16.37
N VAL A 54 3.23 5.22 16.52
CA VAL A 54 3.64 4.05 15.72
C VAL A 54 3.56 2.79 16.57
N LEU A 55 2.77 1.80 16.13
CA LEU A 55 2.58 0.54 16.84
C LEU A 55 3.13 -0.64 16.03
N THR A 56 4.27 -1.17 16.43
CA THR A 56 4.83 -2.37 15.81
C THR A 56 4.22 -3.63 16.45
N VAL A 57 3.57 -4.46 15.66
CA VAL A 57 3.00 -5.74 16.10
C VAL A 57 3.98 -6.85 15.70
N SER A 58 4.68 -7.42 16.68
CA SER A 58 5.55 -8.57 16.46
C SER A 58 5.99 -9.25 17.77
N THR A 59 5.84 -10.58 17.80
CA THR A 59 6.43 -11.47 18.81
C THR A 59 7.95 -11.66 18.70
N SER A 60 8.60 -11.15 17.64
CA SER A 60 10.01 -11.45 17.34
C SER A 60 10.98 -10.26 17.33
N ARG A 61 10.46 -9.03 17.26
CA ARG A 61 11.25 -7.79 17.22
C ARG A 61 11.41 -7.15 18.61
N THR A 62 12.28 -6.16 18.69
CA THR A 62 12.35 -5.18 19.78
C THR A 62 12.36 -3.78 19.17
N LEU A 63 12.16 -2.72 19.97
CA LEU A 63 12.25 -1.34 19.46
C LEU A 63 13.66 -0.99 18.92
N ASP A 64 14.71 -1.66 19.40
CA ASP A 64 16.07 -1.54 18.88
C ASP A 64 16.26 -2.24 17.51
N ASP A 65 15.40 -3.20 17.17
CA ASP A 65 15.42 -4.02 15.94
C ASP A 65 14.05 -3.98 15.23
N ASP A 66 13.55 -2.75 15.03
CA ASP A 66 12.29 -2.48 14.34
C ASP A 66 12.48 -1.59 13.10
N PRO A 67 12.96 -2.17 11.98
CA PRO A 67 13.21 -1.41 10.77
C PRO A 67 11.93 -0.89 10.11
N ALA A 68 10.79 -1.57 10.25
CA ALA A 68 9.53 -1.11 9.68
C ALA A 68 8.97 0.11 10.43
N GLY A 69 8.93 0.08 11.77
CA GLY A 69 8.53 1.25 12.55
C GLY A 69 9.54 2.40 12.46
N ASN A 70 10.83 2.12 12.27
CA ASN A 70 11.84 3.15 11.96
C ASN A 70 11.54 3.86 10.62
N ILE A 71 11.15 3.10 9.57
CA ILE A 71 10.78 3.67 8.26
C ILE A 71 9.51 4.51 8.36
N ILE A 72 8.50 4.04 9.10
CA ILE A 72 7.25 4.79 9.32
C ILE A 72 7.53 6.10 10.05
N ALA A 73 8.28 6.04 11.15
CA ALA A 73 8.65 7.22 11.93
C ALA A 73 9.36 8.26 11.05
N ALA A 74 10.42 7.86 10.34
CA ALA A 74 11.18 8.76 9.48
C ALA A 74 10.32 9.37 8.36
N ALA A 75 9.47 8.59 7.69
CA ALA A 75 8.59 9.08 6.63
C ALA A 75 7.57 10.13 7.12
N CYS A 76 7.09 9.99 8.36
CA CYS A 76 6.21 10.96 8.99
C CYS A 76 6.95 12.22 9.46
N GLU A 77 8.15 12.07 10.05
CA GLU A 77 9.01 13.19 10.48
C GLU A 77 9.49 14.02 9.27
N ASP A 78 9.91 13.37 8.17
CA ASP A 78 10.32 14.03 6.92
C ASP A 78 9.17 14.79 6.25
N ALA A 79 7.92 14.41 6.50
CA ALA A 79 6.72 15.11 6.06
C ALA A 79 6.26 16.24 7.01
N GLY A 80 6.95 16.44 8.14
CA GLY A 80 6.68 17.51 9.10
C GLY A 80 5.67 17.17 10.21
N HIS A 81 5.38 15.89 10.43
CA HIS A 81 4.56 15.41 11.55
C HIS A 81 5.41 15.02 12.76
N GLU A 82 4.82 14.92 13.94
CA GLU A 82 5.52 14.59 15.20
C GLU A 82 5.26 13.13 15.60
N ILE A 83 6.32 12.38 15.92
CA ILE A 83 6.18 11.03 16.49
C ILE A 83 6.03 11.15 18.00
N ALA A 84 4.78 11.19 18.46
CA ALA A 84 4.43 11.31 19.87
C ALA A 84 4.89 10.08 20.66
N GLU A 85 4.69 8.86 20.11
CA GLU A 85 5.18 7.63 20.73
C GLU A 85 5.45 6.50 19.72
N ARG A 86 6.36 5.59 20.09
CA ARG A 86 6.54 4.29 19.44
C ARG A 86 6.36 3.16 20.45
N ARG A 87 5.42 2.25 20.17
CA ARG A 87 5.13 1.06 20.98
C ARG A 87 5.37 -0.22 20.19
N LEU A 88 5.64 -1.31 20.89
CA LEU A 88 5.74 -2.65 20.31
C LEU A 88 4.95 -3.64 21.18
N VAL A 89 4.09 -4.43 20.53
CA VAL A 89 3.23 -5.44 21.18
C VAL A 89 3.33 -6.80 20.49
N ALA A 90 2.89 -7.85 21.19
CA ALA A 90 2.78 -9.18 20.64
C ALA A 90 1.63 -9.28 19.60
N ASP A 91 1.64 -10.35 18.82
CA ASP A 91 0.61 -10.71 17.84
C ASP A 91 -0.67 -11.26 18.55
N GLU A 92 -1.25 -10.48 19.47
CA GLU A 92 -2.41 -10.84 20.29
C GLU A 92 -3.50 -9.75 20.20
N MET A 93 -4.77 -10.12 20.00
CA MET A 93 -5.86 -9.16 19.74
C MET A 93 -6.00 -8.11 20.86
N ASP A 94 -6.23 -8.56 22.10
CA ASP A 94 -6.36 -7.69 23.27
C ASP A 94 -5.18 -6.71 23.41
N ALA A 95 -3.94 -7.17 23.17
CA ALA A 95 -2.73 -6.35 23.28
C ALA A 95 -2.61 -5.29 22.16
N ILE A 96 -3.21 -5.55 21.00
CA ILE A 96 -3.26 -4.61 19.87
C ILE A 96 -4.39 -3.59 20.10
N GLU A 97 -5.56 -4.04 20.54
CA GLU A 97 -6.72 -3.20 20.88
C GLU A 97 -6.38 -2.22 22.02
N ASP A 98 -5.86 -2.73 23.14
CA ASP A 98 -5.42 -1.93 24.30
C ASP A 98 -4.35 -0.90 23.89
N ALA A 99 -3.35 -1.29 23.10
CA ALA A 99 -2.28 -0.39 22.71
C ALA A 99 -2.71 0.72 21.75
N VAL A 100 -3.70 0.47 20.88
CA VAL A 100 -4.31 1.52 20.05
C VAL A 100 -5.19 2.42 20.90
N ALA A 101 -6.02 1.87 21.78
CA ALA A 101 -6.87 2.64 22.69
C ALA A 101 -6.03 3.58 23.58
N ASP A 102 -5.00 3.06 24.25
CA ASP A 102 -4.12 3.85 25.11
C ASP A 102 -3.43 4.99 24.32
N LEU A 103 -2.97 4.75 23.07
CA LEU A 103 -2.36 5.80 22.25
C LEU A 103 -3.36 6.94 21.93
N LEU A 104 -4.61 6.59 21.61
CA LEU A 104 -5.66 7.57 21.33
C LEU A 104 -6.06 8.34 22.60
N ASP A 105 -6.14 7.68 23.75
CA ASP A 105 -6.39 8.29 25.07
C ASP A 105 -5.25 9.23 25.52
N ASP A 106 -3.99 8.88 25.19
CA ASP A 106 -2.81 9.73 25.41
C ASP A 106 -2.79 10.98 24.49
N GLY A 107 -3.72 11.07 23.54
CA GLY A 107 -4.04 12.29 22.77
C GLY A 107 -3.73 12.21 21.28
N VAL A 108 -2.98 11.19 20.85
CA VAL A 108 -2.47 10.98 19.49
C VAL A 108 -3.54 11.26 18.43
N ASP A 109 -3.17 12.00 17.38
CA ASP A 109 -4.05 12.31 16.26
C ASP A 109 -4.28 11.09 15.35
N VAL A 110 -3.23 10.30 15.14
CA VAL A 110 -3.20 9.20 14.18
C VAL A 110 -2.31 8.03 14.63
N VAL A 111 -2.83 6.80 14.56
CA VAL A 111 -2.04 5.59 14.83
C VAL A 111 -1.69 4.85 13.55
N LEU A 112 -0.39 4.58 13.33
CA LEU A 112 0.11 3.72 12.24
C LEU A 112 0.62 2.42 12.84
N THR A 113 -0.09 1.31 12.59
CA THR A 113 0.37 -0.03 12.99
C THR A 113 1.21 -0.68 11.89
N THR A 114 2.18 -1.53 12.26
CA THR A 114 2.96 -2.33 11.32
C THR A 114 3.20 -3.75 11.82
N GLY A 115 2.77 -4.75 11.05
CA GLY A 115 2.83 -6.17 11.45
C GLY A 115 1.45 -6.82 11.55
N GLY A 116 1.40 -8.13 11.76
CA GLY A 116 0.18 -8.93 11.98
C GLY A 116 -0.94 -8.82 10.92
N THR A 117 -0.68 -8.33 9.70
CA THR A 117 -1.69 -8.18 8.62
C THR A 117 -1.62 -9.27 7.54
N GLY A 118 -0.81 -10.31 7.70
CA GLY A 118 -0.66 -11.40 6.73
C GLY A 118 -1.86 -12.36 6.68
N LEU A 119 -1.63 -13.61 6.26
CA LEU A 119 -2.65 -14.65 6.12
C LEU A 119 -2.42 -15.89 7.00
N THR A 120 -1.50 -15.79 7.97
CA THR A 120 -1.25 -16.86 8.95
C THR A 120 -2.24 -16.75 10.12
N PRO A 121 -2.42 -17.80 10.95
CA PRO A 121 -3.33 -17.74 12.11
C PRO A 121 -2.94 -16.71 13.17
N ASP A 122 -1.67 -16.31 13.20
CA ASP A 122 -1.11 -15.35 14.15
C ASP A 122 -1.24 -13.90 13.62
N ASP A 123 -1.58 -13.70 12.34
CA ASP A 123 -1.85 -12.38 11.77
C ASP A 123 -3.24 -11.88 12.20
N VAL A 124 -3.33 -11.19 13.34
CA VAL A 124 -4.60 -10.75 13.95
C VAL A 124 -4.84 -9.24 13.96
N THR A 125 -3.90 -8.41 13.49
CA THR A 125 -3.97 -6.93 13.61
C THR A 125 -5.18 -6.33 12.89
N VAL A 126 -5.56 -6.88 11.74
CA VAL A 126 -6.72 -6.39 10.97
C VAL A 126 -8.02 -6.78 11.67
N ASP A 127 -8.09 -8.01 12.18
CA ASP A 127 -9.28 -8.56 12.84
C ASP A 127 -9.51 -7.91 14.23
N ALA A 128 -8.46 -7.40 14.87
CA ALA A 128 -8.49 -6.59 16.09
C ALA A 128 -8.93 -5.14 15.84
N ILE A 129 -8.45 -4.51 14.76
CA ILE A 129 -8.62 -3.06 14.54
C ILE A 129 -9.85 -2.70 13.71
N GLU A 130 -10.26 -3.48 12.71
CA GLU A 130 -11.46 -3.16 11.91
C GLU A 130 -12.77 -3.03 12.72
N PRO A 131 -13.00 -3.82 13.80
CA PRO A 131 -14.17 -3.64 14.67
C PRO A 131 -14.23 -2.30 15.42
N LEU A 132 -13.10 -1.61 15.57
CA LEU A 132 -13.02 -0.31 16.25
C LEU A 132 -13.43 0.87 15.35
N PHE A 133 -13.54 0.65 14.04
CA PHE A 133 -13.80 1.74 13.08
C PHE A 133 -15.25 2.24 13.13
N ASP A 134 -15.43 3.50 13.54
CA ASP A 134 -16.66 4.27 13.30
C ASP A 134 -16.96 4.40 11.80
N ARG A 135 -15.89 4.49 10.99
CA ARG A 135 -15.99 4.69 9.54
C ARG A 135 -14.75 4.12 8.84
N PRO A 136 -14.87 3.07 8.00
CA PRO A 136 -13.73 2.57 7.23
C PRO A 136 -13.30 3.57 6.15
N VAL A 137 -12.00 3.57 5.83
CA VAL A 137 -11.38 4.32 4.72
C VAL A 137 -10.88 3.32 3.67
N PRO A 138 -11.78 2.64 2.92
CA PRO A 138 -11.41 1.49 2.07
C PRO A 138 -10.41 1.84 0.96
N GLY A 139 -10.47 3.09 0.47
CA GLY A 139 -9.55 3.60 -0.56
C GLY A 139 -8.07 3.50 -0.17
N PHE A 140 -7.73 3.52 1.11
CA PHE A 140 -6.34 3.30 1.56
C PHE A 140 -5.85 1.89 1.21
N GLY A 141 -6.60 0.85 1.58
CA GLY A 141 -6.23 -0.53 1.28
C GLY A 141 -6.27 -0.83 -0.22
N GLU A 142 -7.19 -0.21 -0.96
CA GLU A 142 -7.27 -0.28 -2.42
C GLU A 142 -6.02 0.32 -3.10
N LEU A 143 -5.65 1.56 -2.75
CA LEU A 143 -4.45 2.22 -3.27
C LEU A 143 -3.17 1.50 -2.85
N PHE A 144 -3.09 1.02 -1.59
CA PHE A 144 -1.97 0.24 -1.10
C PHE A 144 -1.75 -1.02 -1.95
N ARG A 145 -2.82 -1.78 -2.24
CA ARG A 145 -2.74 -2.99 -3.06
C ARG A 145 -2.44 -2.67 -4.53
N TRP A 146 -2.92 -1.54 -5.05
CA TRP A 146 -2.59 -1.10 -6.40
C TRP A 146 -1.09 -0.77 -6.54
N LEU A 147 -0.53 0.08 -5.67
CA LEU A 147 0.91 0.38 -5.64
C LEU A 147 1.76 -0.88 -5.38
N SER A 148 1.34 -1.73 -4.44
CA SER A 148 2.02 -3.00 -4.15
C SER A 148 2.01 -3.96 -5.34
N TYR A 149 1.00 -3.91 -6.22
CA TYR A 149 0.96 -4.78 -7.40
C TYR A 149 2.06 -4.42 -8.40
N GLU A 150 2.46 -3.15 -8.48
CA GLU A 150 3.59 -2.72 -9.31
C GLU A 150 4.94 -3.22 -8.75
N GLU A 151 5.04 -3.38 -7.43
CA GLU A 151 6.28 -3.79 -6.73
C GLU A 151 6.42 -5.32 -6.58
N VAL A 152 5.34 -6.03 -6.26
CA VAL A 152 5.35 -7.49 -5.95
C VAL A 152 4.35 -8.30 -6.76
N GLY A 153 3.67 -7.69 -7.74
CA GLY A 153 2.73 -8.38 -8.63
C GLY A 153 1.56 -9.04 -7.89
N PRO A 154 1.12 -10.24 -8.29
CA PRO A 154 -0.02 -10.94 -7.68
C PRO A 154 0.09 -11.16 -6.16
N MET A 155 1.28 -11.10 -5.56
CA MET A 155 1.45 -11.21 -4.11
C MET A 155 0.81 -10.06 -3.32
N ALA A 156 0.56 -8.91 -3.96
CA ALA A 156 -0.20 -7.80 -3.38
C ALA A 156 -1.61 -8.21 -2.90
N MET A 157 -2.20 -9.27 -3.48
CA MET A 157 -3.48 -9.84 -3.07
C MET A 157 -3.47 -10.36 -1.62
N ALA A 158 -2.31 -10.72 -1.08
CA ALA A 158 -2.16 -11.18 0.30
C ALA A 158 -2.06 -10.02 1.32
N SER A 159 -1.99 -8.76 0.89
CA SER A 159 -1.96 -7.62 1.80
C SER A 159 -3.36 -7.25 2.30
N ARG A 160 -3.56 -7.38 3.62
CA ARG A 160 -4.74 -6.88 4.33
C ARG A 160 -4.54 -5.47 4.91
N ALA A 161 -3.73 -4.62 4.28
CA ALA A 161 -3.65 -3.20 4.66
C ALA A 161 -5.05 -2.56 4.67
N THR A 162 -5.38 -1.88 5.78
CA THR A 162 -6.71 -1.32 6.07
C THR A 162 -6.58 -0.01 6.86
N ALA A 163 -7.62 0.80 6.88
CA ALA A 163 -7.66 2.05 7.64
C ALA A 163 -9.09 2.48 7.97
N GLY A 164 -9.23 3.30 9.01
CA GLY A 164 -10.52 3.79 9.48
C GLY A 164 -10.41 5.01 10.39
N VAL A 165 -11.57 5.58 10.67
CA VAL A 165 -11.79 6.62 11.68
C VAL A 165 -12.21 5.93 12.99
N VAL A 166 -11.63 6.38 14.10
CA VAL A 166 -11.96 5.96 15.48
C VAL A 166 -11.97 7.23 16.33
N ASP A 167 -13.08 7.59 16.99
CA ASP A 167 -13.17 8.73 17.92
C ASP A 167 -12.56 10.06 17.39
N ASP A 168 -12.93 10.42 16.16
CA ASP A 168 -12.40 11.60 15.42
C ASP A 168 -10.85 11.62 15.25
N ARG A 169 -10.24 10.42 15.24
CA ARG A 169 -8.84 10.10 14.92
C ARG A 169 -8.76 9.17 13.71
N LEU A 170 -7.55 8.94 13.20
CA LEU A 170 -7.30 7.98 12.11
C LEU A 170 -6.43 6.82 12.58
N VAL A 171 -6.75 5.61 12.13
CA VAL A 171 -5.92 4.42 12.35
C VAL A 171 -5.63 3.76 11.00
N PHE A 172 -4.35 3.47 10.75
CA PHE A 172 -3.85 2.81 9.54
C PHE A 172 -3.09 1.54 9.91
N CYS A 173 -3.36 0.42 9.25
CA CYS A 173 -2.65 -0.84 9.45
C CYS A 173 -1.82 -1.22 8.23
N LEU A 174 -0.51 -1.36 8.42
CA LEU A 174 0.47 -1.69 7.38
C LEU A 174 1.08 -3.09 7.58
N PRO A 175 1.41 -3.81 6.48
CA PRO A 175 2.17 -5.05 6.59
C PRO A 175 3.58 -4.82 7.17
N GLY A 176 4.07 -5.78 7.96
CA GLY A 176 5.33 -5.66 8.73
C GLY A 176 6.64 -5.66 7.92
N SER A 177 6.60 -5.70 6.59
CA SER A 177 7.82 -5.69 5.76
C SER A 177 8.29 -4.26 5.48
N GLU A 178 9.60 -4.04 5.39
CA GLU A 178 10.19 -2.71 5.17
C GLU A 178 9.66 -2.03 3.90
N ASN A 179 9.48 -2.79 2.81
CA ASN A 179 8.92 -2.27 1.56
C ASN A 179 7.46 -1.85 1.73
N ALA A 180 6.65 -2.65 2.45
CA ALA A 180 5.25 -2.33 2.70
C ALA A 180 5.09 -1.12 3.62
N ALA A 181 5.90 -1.05 4.69
CA ALA A 181 5.99 0.10 5.57
C ALA A 181 6.36 1.38 4.79
N ARG A 182 7.34 1.29 3.88
CA ARG A 182 7.77 2.38 3.00
C ARG A 182 6.65 2.84 2.07
N THR A 183 6.09 1.92 1.28
CA THR A 183 5.01 2.21 0.32
C THR A 183 3.75 2.74 1.00
N GLY A 184 3.44 2.27 2.22
CA GLY A 184 2.35 2.80 3.03
C GLY A 184 2.61 4.21 3.56
N ALA A 185 3.71 4.40 4.28
CA ALA A 185 4.00 5.66 4.95
C ALA A 185 4.36 6.78 3.95
N GLU A 186 5.37 6.57 3.10
CA GLU A 186 5.91 7.61 2.21
C GLU A 186 4.93 7.99 1.09
N LYS A 187 4.25 7.02 0.46
CA LYS A 187 3.43 7.26 -0.73
C LYS A 187 1.96 7.54 -0.45
N LEU A 188 1.44 7.15 0.72
CA LEU A 188 0.01 7.26 1.04
C LEU A 188 -0.25 8.07 2.32
N VAL A 189 0.29 7.66 3.47
CA VAL A 189 -0.13 8.25 4.75
C VAL A 189 0.50 9.61 5.00
N ALA A 190 1.82 9.71 5.07
CA ALA A 190 2.53 10.94 5.41
C ALA A 190 2.14 12.18 4.55
N PRO A 191 1.98 12.08 3.22
CA PRO A 191 1.55 13.23 2.41
C PRO A 191 0.05 13.58 2.52
N ALA A 192 -0.81 12.66 2.95
CA ALA A 192 -2.26 12.87 2.96
C ALA A 192 -2.86 13.11 4.36
N VAL A 193 -2.17 12.68 5.42
CA VAL A 193 -2.76 12.52 6.76
C VAL A 193 -3.29 13.82 7.37
N GLY A 194 -2.60 14.94 7.20
CA GLY A 194 -3.05 16.26 7.69
C GLY A 194 -4.37 16.70 7.05
N HIS A 195 -4.55 16.46 5.75
CA HIS A 195 -5.81 16.73 5.05
C HIS A 195 -6.93 15.79 5.50
N LEU A 196 -6.64 14.48 5.59
CA LEU A 196 -7.62 13.48 6.04
C LEU A 196 -8.12 13.77 7.47
N LEU A 197 -7.23 14.17 8.38
CA LEU A 197 -7.57 14.53 9.75
C LEU A 197 -8.45 15.80 9.81
N GLY A 198 -8.15 16.79 8.96
CA GLY A 198 -8.97 17.99 8.77
C GLY A 198 -10.39 17.70 8.26
N LEU A 199 -10.56 16.65 7.44
CA LEU A 199 -11.88 16.16 7.00
C LEU A 199 -12.63 15.39 8.10
N VAL A 200 -11.92 14.68 8.97
CA VAL A 200 -12.51 13.92 10.09
C VAL A 200 -13.06 14.87 11.16
N ARG A 201 -12.31 15.91 11.54
CA ARG A 201 -12.61 16.81 12.67
C ARG A 201 -13.59 17.96 12.35
N ARG A 202 -14.49 17.78 11.37
CA ARG A 202 -15.33 18.83 10.80
C ARG A 202 -16.82 18.75 11.16
#